data_AF-A0A653Y8E7-F1
#
_entry.id   AF-A0A653Y8E7-F1
#
_cell.length_a   1.000
_cell.length_b   1.000
_cell.length_c   1.000
_cell.angle_alpha   90.00
_cell.angle_beta   90.00
_cell.angle_gamma   90.00
#
_symmetry.space_group_name_H-M   'P 1'
#
loop_
_entity.id
_entity.type
_entity.pdbx_description
1 polymer ?
#
loop_
_entity_poly.entity_id
_entity_poly.type
_entity_poly.pdbx_seq_one_letter_code
_entity_poly.pdbx_strand_id
1 'polypeptide(L)'
;MIDVRKVQALLNEHPHLHRLGYGNPPGKQISDAARAELLTPPARVRIHAALHWIEANLAPATRYQSRPRSAYSWKHEMQRQTGLYVTVGEFAAAALLSHISVDTNFYNPLLHAVHVPAGSQP
;
A
#
# COMPACT_ATOMS: atom_id res chain seq x y z
N MET A 1 -6.36 -14.52 -3.76
CA MET A 1 -6.38 -13.97 -2.38
C MET A 1 -4.99 -14.16 -1.79
N ILE A 2 -4.44 -13.15 -1.11
CA ILE A 2 -3.08 -13.25 -0.56
C ILE A 2 -3.02 -14.17 0.67
N ASP A 3 -1.95 -14.96 0.76
CA ASP A 3 -1.66 -15.81 1.92
C ASP A 3 -1.52 -14.94 3.19
N VAL A 4 -2.17 -15.36 4.28
CA VAL A 4 -2.08 -14.68 5.58
C VAL A 4 -0.64 -14.64 6.07
N ARG A 5 0.17 -15.67 5.79
CA ARG A 5 1.57 -15.74 6.21
C ARG A 5 2.42 -14.64 5.57
N LYS A 6 2.12 -14.27 4.32
CA LYS A 6 2.80 -13.15 3.64
C LYS A 6 2.48 -11.82 4.31
N VAL A 7 1.21 -11.60 4.65
CA VAL A 7 0.80 -10.37 5.35
C VAL A 7 1.37 -10.34 6.77
N GLN A 8 1.42 -11.49 7.47
CA GLN A 8 2.03 -11.58 8.79
C GLN A 8 3.54 -11.29 8.75
N ALA A 9 4.27 -11.87 7.78
CA ALA A 9 5.69 -11.58 7.60
C ALA A 9 5.93 -10.09 7.34
N LEU A 10 5.13 -9.48 6.45
CA LEU A 10 5.18 -8.05 6.18
C LEU A 10 4.96 -7.22 7.45
N LEU A 11 3.97 -7.56 8.29
CA LEU A 11 3.71 -6.83 9.53
C LEU A 11 4.82 -6.99 10.58
N ASN A 12 5.60 -8.07 10.51
CA ASN A 12 6.78 -8.25 11.36
C ASN A 12 7.95 -7.38 10.87
N GLU A 13 8.15 -7.28 9.56
CA GLU A 13 9.17 -6.41 8.93
C GLU A 13 8.82 -4.93 9.06
N HIS A 14 7.53 -4.61 9.06
CA HIS A 14 7.00 -3.25 9.14
C HIS A 14 6.14 -3.06 10.40
N PRO A 15 6.75 -2.94 11.58
CA PRO A 15 6.02 -2.94 12.86
C PRO A 15 5.08 -1.74 13.04
N HIS A 16 5.31 -0.69 12.27
CA HIS A 16 4.50 0.52 12.28
C HIS A 16 3.39 0.52 11.22
N LEU A 17 3.28 -0.50 10.37
CA LEU A 17 2.19 -0.63 9.41
C LEU A 17 0.91 -1.10 10.12
N HIS A 18 -0.21 -0.43 9.83
CA HIS A 18 -1.54 -0.75 10.36
C HIS A 18 -2.61 -0.31 9.36
N ARG A 19 -3.88 -0.66 9.60
CA ARG A 19 -4.99 -0.36 8.67
C ARG A 19 -5.06 1.09 8.19
N LEU A 20 -4.73 2.06 9.02
CA LEU A 20 -4.94 3.47 8.69
C LEU A 20 -3.74 4.12 7.99
N GLY A 21 -2.57 3.47 7.93
CA GLY A 21 -1.34 4.04 7.39
C GLY A 21 -0.08 3.41 7.99
N TYR A 22 0.96 4.23 8.16
CA TYR A 22 2.24 3.83 8.72
C TYR A 22 2.65 4.76 9.87
N GLY A 23 3.13 4.20 10.97
CA GLY A 23 3.48 4.99 12.16
C GLY A 23 2.25 5.52 12.89
N ASN A 24 2.48 6.46 13.78
CA ASN A 24 1.42 7.06 14.58
C ASN A 24 0.99 8.40 13.97
N PRO A 25 -0.32 8.67 13.80
CA PRO A 25 -0.78 10.03 13.60
C PRO A 25 -0.40 10.88 14.83
N PRO A 26 -0.16 12.20 14.66
CA PRO A 26 0.08 13.09 15.80
C PRO A 26 -1.00 12.94 16.87
N GLY A 27 -0.59 12.67 18.11
CA GLY A 27 -1.49 12.54 19.27
C GLY A 27 -2.29 11.23 19.35
N LYS A 28 -2.00 10.21 18.52
CA LYS A 28 -2.68 8.91 18.57
C LYS A 28 -1.68 7.76 18.69
N GLN A 29 -1.91 6.85 19.62
CA GLN A 29 -1.23 5.56 19.63
C GLN A 29 -2.06 4.55 18.87
N ILE A 30 -1.43 3.89 17.90
CA ILE A 30 -2.06 2.80 17.17
C ILE A 30 -1.97 1.52 18.01
N SER A 31 -3.12 0.87 18.20
CA SER A 31 -3.21 -0.39 18.91
C SER A 31 -2.80 -1.56 18.02
N ASP A 32 -2.37 -2.67 18.64
CA ASP A 32 -2.15 -3.93 17.93
C ASP A 32 -3.41 -4.44 17.21
N ALA A 33 -4.60 -4.07 17.69
CA ALA A 33 -5.85 -4.38 17.02
C ALA A 33 -5.90 -3.78 15.60
N ALA A 34 -5.46 -2.52 15.42
CA ALA A 34 -5.43 -1.88 14.10
C ALA A 34 -4.42 -2.54 13.14
N ARG A 35 -3.40 -3.22 13.67
CA ARG A 35 -2.47 -4.05 12.88
C ARG A 35 -3.11 -5.38 12.52
N ALA A 36 -3.74 -6.05 13.49
CA ALA A 36 -4.44 -7.31 13.30
C ALA A 36 -5.59 -7.21 12.27
N GLU A 37 -6.19 -6.03 12.11
CA GLU A 37 -7.20 -5.78 11.08
C GLU A 37 -6.70 -6.09 9.65
N LEU A 38 -5.41 -5.90 9.37
CA LEU A 38 -4.82 -6.24 8.06
C LEU A 38 -4.75 -7.76 7.79
N LEU A 39 -4.83 -8.59 8.83
CA LEU A 39 -4.82 -10.06 8.71
C LEU A 39 -6.21 -10.62 8.41
N THR A 40 -7.27 -9.83 8.61
CA THR A 40 -8.65 -10.28 8.41
C THR A 40 -8.91 -10.67 6.96
N PRO A 41 -9.81 -11.65 6.69
CA PRO A 41 -10.12 -12.05 5.32
C PRO A 41 -10.54 -10.89 4.39
N PRO A 42 -11.42 -9.95 4.81
CA PRO A 42 -11.79 -8.82 3.96
C PRO A 42 -10.60 -7.90 3.62
N ALA A 43 -9.72 -7.63 4.60
CA ALA A 43 -8.52 -6.83 4.35
C ALA A 43 -7.58 -7.52 3.36
N ARG A 44 -7.37 -8.83 3.49
CA ARG A 44 -6.53 -9.60 2.57
C ARG A 44 -7.06 -9.65 1.13
N VAL A 45 -8.38 -9.67 0.95
CA VAL A 45 -8.97 -9.54 -0.41
C VAL A 45 -8.65 -8.17 -1.00
N ARG A 46 -8.77 -7.10 -0.22
CA ARG A 46 -8.47 -5.72 -0.64
C ARG A 46 -6.98 -5.48 -0.91
N ILE A 47 -6.10 -5.98 -0.05
CA ILE A 47 -4.64 -5.95 -0.25
C ILE A 47 -4.29 -6.67 -1.55
N HIS A 48 -4.86 -7.85 -1.78
CA HIS A 48 -4.64 -8.58 -3.01
C HIS A 48 -5.13 -7.81 -4.25
N ALA A 49 -6.33 -7.22 -4.21
CA ALA A 49 -6.83 -6.41 -5.32
C ALA A 49 -5.95 -5.17 -5.60
N ALA A 50 -5.49 -4.50 -4.54
CA ALA A 50 -4.56 -3.37 -4.67
C ALA A 50 -3.20 -3.80 -5.22
N LEU A 51 -2.67 -4.97 -4.81
CA LEU A 51 -1.42 -5.53 -5.31
C LEU A 51 -1.49 -5.74 -6.84
N HIS A 52 -2.55 -6.42 -7.32
CA HIS A 52 -2.77 -6.61 -8.76
C HIS A 52 -2.87 -5.29 -9.52
N TRP A 53 -3.58 -4.30 -8.96
CA TRP A 53 -3.66 -2.99 -9.61
C TRP A 53 -2.29 -2.29 -9.66
N ILE A 54 -1.51 -2.36 -8.57
CA ILE A 54 -0.17 -1.78 -8.51
C ILE A 54 0.74 -2.42 -9.54
N GLU A 55 0.78 -3.75 -9.62
CA GLU A 55 1.61 -4.49 -10.59
C GLU A 55 1.22 -4.18 -12.05
N ALA A 56 -0.05 -3.88 -12.32
CA ALA A 56 -0.52 -3.55 -13.66
C ALA A 56 -0.34 -2.07 -14.05
N ASN A 57 -0.33 -1.14 -13.10
CA ASN A 57 -0.41 0.30 -13.37
C ASN A 57 0.79 1.11 -12.90
N LEU A 58 1.66 0.54 -12.07
CA LEU A 58 2.81 1.25 -11.50
C LEU A 58 4.11 0.53 -11.85
N ALA A 59 5.09 1.30 -12.30
CA ALA A 59 6.48 0.84 -12.42
C ALA A 59 7.33 1.46 -11.31
N PRO A 60 8.29 0.71 -10.73
CA PRO A 60 9.27 1.26 -9.81
C PRO A 60 9.99 2.45 -10.45
N ALA A 61 10.13 3.54 -9.71
CA ALA A 61 10.89 4.70 -10.12
C ALA A 61 11.99 5.00 -9.11
N THR A 62 13.12 5.50 -9.57
CA THR A 62 14.14 6.00 -8.65
C THR A 62 13.66 7.29 -7.98
N ARG A 63 14.17 7.59 -6.78
CA ARG A 63 13.82 8.82 -6.03
C ARG A 63 14.08 10.10 -6.82
N TYR A 64 15.07 10.09 -7.71
CA TYR A 64 15.46 11.25 -8.53
C TYR A 64 14.59 11.44 -9.78
N GLN A 65 13.90 10.40 -10.25
CA GLN A 65 13.14 10.41 -11.49
C GLN A 65 11.62 10.58 -11.28
N SER A 66 11.14 10.50 -10.04
CA SER A 66 9.71 10.62 -9.73
C SER A 66 9.45 11.78 -8.76
N ARG A 67 8.34 12.49 -8.97
CA ARG A 67 7.67 13.24 -7.89
C ARG A 67 6.82 12.21 -7.13
N PRO A 68 7.29 11.68 -5.98
CA PRO A 68 6.61 10.56 -5.35
C PRO A 68 5.21 11.00 -4.88
N ARG A 69 4.24 10.10 -5.05
CA ARG A 69 2.86 10.31 -4.60
C ARG A 69 2.61 9.45 -3.37
N SER A 70 1.82 9.97 -2.44
CA SER A 70 1.46 9.21 -1.24
C SER A 70 0.59 7.99 -1.55
N ALA A 71 0.61 6.98 -0.69
CA ALA A 71 -0.31 5.84 -0.71
C ALA A 71 -1.77 6.31 -0.69
N TYR A 72 -2.08 7.40 0.01
CA TYR A 72 -3.40 8.04 -0.02
C TYR A 72 -3.77 8.55 -1.42
N SER A 73 -2.84 9.21 -2.11
CA SER A 73 -3.05 9.71 -3.48
C SER A 73 -3.23 8.57 -4.49
N TRP A 74 -2.48 7.47 -4.34
CA TRP A 74 -2.56 6.32 -5.22
C TRP A 74 -3.79 5.45 -4.96
N LYS A 75 -4.17 5.19 -3.71
CA LYS A 75 -5.40 4.43 -3.43
C LYS A 75 -6.64 5.13 -4.00
N HIS A 76 -6.68 6.46 -4.01
CA HIS A 76 -7.79 7.21 -4.59
C HIS A 76 -7.76 7.20 -6.11
N GLU A 77 -6.58 7.11 -6.73
CA GLU A 77 -6.46 6.84 -8.17
C GLU A 77 -7.06 5.48 -8.51
N MET A 78 -6.61 4.42 -7.82
CA MET A 78 -7.16 3.08 -7.96
C MET A 78 -8.68 3.06 -7.73
N GLN A 79 -9.17 3.72 -6.67
CA GLN A 79 -10.60 3.78 -6.38
C GLN A 79 -11.39 4.45 -7.50
N ARG A 80 -10.88 5.53 -8.10
CA ARG A 80 -11.54 6.19 -9.25
C ARG A 80 -11.61 5.27 -10.46
N GLN A 81 -10.58 4.48 -10.71
CA GLN A 81 -10.50 3.59 -11.88
C GLN A 81 -11.32 2.31 -11.71
N THR A 82 -11.39 1.77 -10.48
CA THR A 82 -11.95 0.43 -10.22
C THR A 82 -13.26 0.44 -9.44
N GLY A 83 -13.62 1.56 -8.80
CA GLY A 83 -14.72 1.63 -7.84
C GLY A 83 -14.44 0.94 -6.49
N LEU A 84 -13.29 0.27 -6.33
CA LEU A 84 -12.95 -0.47 -5.12
C LEU A 84 -12.33 0.45 -4.07
N TYR A 85 -12.91 0.45 -2.87
CA TYR A 85 -12.35 1.16 -1.74
C TYR A 85 -11.36 0.28 -0.97
N VAL A 86 -10.16 0.83 -0.74
CA VAL A 86 -9.18 0.31 0.20
C VAL A 86 -8.74 1.42 1.16
N THR A 87 -8.34 1.03 2.36
CA THR A 87 -7.71 1.91 3.35
C THR A 87 -6.26 2.22 2.94
N VAL A 88 -5.67 3.25 3.57
CA VAL A 88 -4.25 3.60 3.30
C VAL A 88 -3.32 2.45 3.70
N GLY A 89 -3.58 1.79 4.83
CA GLY A 89 -2.79 0.65 5.29
C GLY A 89 -2.88 -0.55 4.36
N GLU A 90 -4.07 -0.88 3.87
CA GLU A 90 -4.25 -1.96 2.89
C GLU A 90 -3.49 -1.67 1.58
N PHE A 91 -3.53 -0.42 1.10
CA PHE A 91 -2.77 -0.03 -0.10
C PHE A 91 -1.26 0.01 0.14
N ALA A 92 -0.81 0.53 1.28
CA ALA A 92 0.60 0.53 1.65
C ALA A 92 1.16 -0.88 1.80
N ALA A 93 0.38 -1.81 2.38
CA ALA A 93 0.74 -3.21 2.46
C ALA A 93 0.94 -3.82 1.06
N ALA A 94 0.01 -3.55 0.14
CA ALA A 94 0.11 -3.99 -1.24
C ALA A 94 1.36 -3.42 -1.95
N ALA A 95 1.69 -2.15 -1.73
CA ALA A 95 2.87 -1.51 -2.32
C ALA A 95 4.20 -2.10 -1.83
N LEU A 96 4.28 -2.42 -0.53
CA LEU A 96 5.45 -3.09 0.04
C LEU A 96 5.60 -4.52 -0.51
N LEU A 97 4.49 -5.21 -0.73
CA LEU A 97 4.46 -6.55 -1.34
C LEU A 97 4.78 -6.54 -2.84
N SER A 98 4.55 -5.42 -3.54
CA SER A 98 4.83 -5.27 -4.97
C SER A 98 6.29 -4.86 -5.26
N HIS A 99 7.15 -4.81 -4.24
CA HIS A 99 8.55 -4.39 -4.34
C HIS A 99 8.78 -2.96 -4.88
N ILE A 100 7.75 -2.10 -4.85
CA ILE A 100 7.94 -0.67 -5.12
C ILE A 100 8.67 -0.05 -3.92
N SER A 101 9.59 0.88 -4.18
CA SER A 101 10.25 1.61 -3.11
C SER A 101 9.23 2.52 -2.39
N VAL A 102 9.04 2.27 -1.09
CA VAL A 102 8.12 3.01 -0.22
C VAL A 102 8.92 3.78 0.83
N ASP A 103 8.73 5.09 0.90
CA ASP A 103 9.21 5.93 1.99
C ASP A 103 8.19 5.94 3.14
N THR A 104 8.55 5.27 4.22
CA THR A 104 7.70 5.05 5.40
C THR A 104 7.91 6.08 6.50
N ASN A 105 8.63 7.18 6.25
CA ASN A 105 8.81 8.27 7.23
C ASN A 105 7.54 9.11 7.42
N PHE A 106 6.51 8.88 6.61
CA PHE A 106 5.27 9.62 6.60
C PHE A 106 4.08 8.73 6.96
N TYR A 107 3.09 9.32 7.63
CA TYR A 107 1.87 8.61 7.99
C TYR A 107 1.14 8.01 6.78
N ASN A 108 1.13 8.75 5.68
CA ASN A 108 0.76 8.26 4.36
C ASN A 108 2.07 8.02 3.59
N PRO A 109 2.58 6.77 3.51
CA PRO A 109 3.88 6.50 2.91
C PRO A 109 3.96 7.00 1.47
N LEU A 110 5.14 7.45 1.04
CA LEU A 110 5.34 7.89 -0.34
C LEU A 110 5.82 6.73 -1.20
N LEU A 111 5.22 6.55 -2.38
CA LEU A 111 5.63 5.53 -3.33
C LEU A 111 6.50 6.20 -4.41
N HIS A 112 7.70 5.67 -4.60
CA HIS A 112 8.57 6.03 -5.72
C HIS A 112 8.19 5.16 -6.92
N ALA A 113 7.14 5.59 -7.60
CA ALA A 113 6.59 4.91 -8.76
C ALA A 113 6.04 5.91 -9.77
N VAL A 114 5.99 5.49 -11.04
CA VAL A 114 5.35 6.21 -12.14
C VAL A 114 4.16 5.40 -12.64
N HIS A 115 3.12 6.11 -13.09
CA HIS A 115 1.98 5.45 -13.72
C HIS A 115 2.39 4.92 -15.10
N VAL A 116 2.08 3.66 -15.38
CA VAL A 116 2.23 3.02 -16.68
C VAL A 116 0.86 3.05 -17.36
N PRO A 117 0.70 3.77 -18.48
CA PRO A 117 -0.55 3.71 -19.24
C PRO A 117 -0.83 2.28 -19.72
N ALA A 118 -2.10 1.88 -19.72
CA ALA A 118 -2.51 0.62 -20.31
C ALA A 118 -2.05 0.57 -21.79
N GLY A 119 -1.28 -0.47 -22.15
CA GLY A 119 -0.73 -0.66 -23.51
C GLY A 119 0.73 -0.25 -23.69
N SER A 120 1.44 0.15 -22.62
CA SER A 120 2.87 0.53 -22.66
C SER A 120 3.81 -0.51 -22.02
N GLN A 121 3.50 -1.81 -22.14
CA GLN A 121 4.54 -2.83 -21.92
C GLN A 121 5.42 -2.92 -23.18
N PRO A 122 6.75 -3.03 -23.03
CA PRO A 122 7.65 -3.25 -24.16
C PRO A 122 7.36 -4.57 -24.88
#